data_AF-A0A2D4KJ66-F1
#
_entry.id   AF-A0A2D4KJ66-F1
#
_cell.length_a   1.000
_cell.length_b   1.000
_cell.length_c   1.000
_cell.angle_alpha   90.00
_cell.angle_beta   90.00
_cell.angle_gamma   90.00
#
_symmetry.space_group_name_H-M   'P 1'
#
loop_
_entity.id
_entity.type
_entity.pdbx_description
1 polymer ?
#
loop_
_entity_poly.entity_id
_entity_poly.type
_entity_poly.pdbx_seq_one_letter_code
_entity_poly.pdbx_strand_id
1 'polypeptide(L)'
;FLFQLLSNFKQSLLRAFIRTYLVVIRAAKCSHFSALIASTESHPATLFRVTRSLLNVRGAKEPLQGRAEEFVQFLSDKIARIRTGLDSDWAEPTKMTGAGLSPVLWDEFESVTPEDVDREVGAMSSSTCLLDPCPSWLVSVSREVTRG
;
A
#
# COMPACT_ATOMS: atom_id res chain seq x y z
N PHE A 1 -29.15 -35.03 38.64
CA PHE A 1 -28.71 -35.32 37.25
C PHE A 1 -29.52 -34.55 36.20
N LEU A 2 -30.86 -34.71 36.11
CA LEU A 2 -31.71 -34.01 35.12
C LEU A 2 -31.63 -32.47 35.16
N PHE A 3 -31.60 -31.86 36.35
CA PHE A 3 -31.51 -30.41 36.50
C PHE A 3 -30.22 -29.81 35.92
N GLN A 4 -29.10 -30.53 36.07
CA GLN A 4 -27.80 -30.11 35.57
C GLN A 4 -27.72 -30.24 34.04
N LEU A 5 -28.35 -31.29 33.49
CA LEU A 5 -28.50 -31.48 32.05
C LEU A 5 -29.34 -30.36 31.41
N LEU A 6 -30.46 -30.01 32.02
CA LEU A 6 -31.34 -28.91 31.59
C LEU A 6 -30.65 -27.54 31.67
N SER A 7 -29.87 -27.29 32.72
CA SER A 7 -29.10 -26.06 32.89
C SER A 7 -28.02 -25.91 31.81
N ASN A 8 -27.24 -26.97 31.58
CA ASN A 8 -26.21 -26.99 30.53
C ASN A 8 -26.80 -26.79 29.13
N PHE A 9 -27.94 -27.41 28.84
CA PHE A 9 -28.64 -27.25 27.56
C PHE A 9 -29.09 -25.79 27.30
N LYS A 10 -29.65 -25.11 28.31
CA LYS A 10 -30.01 -23.69 28.22
C LYS A 10 -28.80 -22.79 27.99
N GLN A 11 -27.67 -23.08 28.65
CA GLN A 11 -26.43 -22.31 28.48
C GLN A 11 -25.79 -22.54 27.10
N SER A 12 -25.86 -23.74 26.53
CA SER A 12 -25.42 -23.99 25.15
C SER A 12 -26.31 -23.27 24.13
N LEU A 13 -27.62 -23.28 24.35
CA LEU A 13 -28.58 -22.61 23.46
C LEU A 13 -28.37 -21.09 23.45
N LEU A 14 -28.18 -20.49 24.62
CA LEU A 14 -27.90 -19.05 24.74
C LEU A 14 -26.59 -18.67 24.02
N ARG A 15 -25.52 -19.46 24.18
CA ARG A 15 -24.24 -19.22 23.50
C ARG A 15 -24.37 -19.33 21.98
N ALA A 16 -25.13 -20.31 21.49
CA ALA A 16 -25.41 -20.44 20.06
C ALA A 16 -26.18 -19.22 19.53
N PHE A 17 -27.21 -18.78 20.25
CA PHE A 17 -27.99 -17.60 19.88
C PHE A 17 -27.13 -16.33 19.83
N ILE A 18 -26.30 -16.09 20.84
CA ILE A 18 -25.37 -14.94 20.87
C ILE A 18 -24.41 -14.98 19.68
N ARG A 19 -23.85 -16.14 19.33
CA ARG A 19 -22.96 -16.28 18.18
C ARG A 19 -23.68 -15.92 16.87
N THR A 20 -24.88 -16.46 16.66
CA THR A 20 -25.68 -16.15 15.47
C THR A 20 -26.02 -14.66 15.41
N TYR A 21 -26.45 -14.07 16.52
CA TYR A 21 -26.77 -12.65 16.62
C TYR A 21 -25.56 -11.77 16.27
N LEU A 22 -24.37 -12.09 16.79
CA LEU A 22 -23.15 -11.34 16.48
C LEU A 22 -22.76 -11.45 15.00
N VAL A 23 -22.94 -12.62 14.38
CA VAL A 23 -22.71 -12.81 12.94
C VAL A 23 -23.67 -11.93 12.12
N VAL A 24 -24.95 -11.92 12.46
CA VAL A 24 -25.97 -11.12 11.77
C VAL A 24 -25.66 -9.62 11.90
N ILE A 25 -25.32 -9.14 13.09
CA ILE A 25 -24.92 -7.75 13.29
C ILE A 25 -23.68 -7.41 12.48
N ARG A 26 -22.67 -8.30 12.47
CA ARG A 26 -21.45 -8.06 11.72
C ARG A 26 -21.76 -7.92 10.23
N ALA A 27 -22.56 -8.84 9.68
CA ALA A 27 -22.99 -8.80 8.29
C ALA A 27 -23.77 -7.52 7.96
N ALA A 28 -24.73 -7.14 8.81
CA ALA A 28 -25.51 -5.93 8.64
C ALA A 28 -24.64 -4.66 8.69
N LYS A 29 -23.70 -4.58 9.63
CA LYS A 29 -22.73 -3.46 9.72
C LYS A 29 -21.83 -3.40 8.50
N CYS A 30 -21.27 -4.53 8.06
CA CYS A 30 -20.45 -4.60 6.85
C CYS A 30 -21.25 -4.12 5.64
N SER A 31 -22.47 -4.63 5.44
CA SER A 31 -23.35 -4.21 4.35
C SER A 31 -23.63 -2.70 4.36
N HIS A 32 -23.92 -2.14 5.53
CA HIS A 32 -24.21 -0.71 5.68
C HIS A 32 -22.99 0.16 5.32
N PHE A 33 -21.83 -0.13 5.92
CA PHE A 33 -20.64 0.68 5.67
C PHE A 33 -20.07 0.49 4.26
N SER A 34 -20.18 -0.71 3.68
CA SER A 34 -19.82 -0.94 2.28
C SER A 34 -20.70 -0.13 1.33
N ALA A 35 -22.02 -0.12 1.53
CA ALA A 35 -22.93 0.71 0.73
C ALA A 35 -22.64 2.20 0.92
N LEU A 36 -22.37 2.63 2.16
CA LEU A 36 -22.03 4.02 2.47
C LEU A 36 -20.72 4.44 1.78
N ILE A 37 -19.66 3.62 1.85
CA ILE A 37 -18.39 3.89 1.15
C ILE A 37 -18.60 3.96 -0.36
N ALA A 38 -19.34 3.01 -0.95
CA ALA A 38 -19.63 3.02 -2.38
C ALA A 38 -20.38 4.29 -2.83
N SER A 39 -21.25 4.83 -1.97
CA SER A 39 -22.00 6.06 -2.27
C SER A 39 -21.18 7.36 -2.16
N THR A 40 -19.93 7.30 -1.69
CA THR A 40 -19.09 8.49 -1.42
C THR A 40 -18.15 8.88 -2.55
N GLU A 41 -18.34 8.36 -3.77
CA GLU A 41 -17.44 8.50 -4.92
C GLU A 41 -17.02 9.96 -5.24
N SER A 42 -17.85 10.94 -4.89
CA SER A 42 -17.59 12.38 -5.08
C SER A 42 -17.45 13.19 -3.79
N HIS A 43 -17.41 12.55 -2.62
CA HIS A 43 -17.43 13.23 -1.31
C HIS A 43 -16.30 12.73 -0.39
N PRO A 44 -15.05 13.15 -0.62
CA PRO A 44 -13.89 12.71 0.16
C PRO A 44 -14.05 12.92 1.66
N ALA A 45 -14.55 14.08 2.11
CA ALA A 45 -14.79 14.33 3.54
C ALA A 45 -15.70 13.27 4.19
N THR A 46 -16.73 12.81 3.48
CA THR A 46 -17.64 11.77 3.97
C THR A 46 -16.92 10.43 4.10
N LEU A 47 -16.09 10.05 3.12
CA LEU A 47 -15.28 8.83 3.19
C LEU A 47 -14.31 8.84 4.39
N PHE A 48 -13.62 9.96 4.62
CA PHE A 48 -12.71 10.12 5.77
C PHE A 48 -13.47 10.01 7.11
N ARG A 49 -14.67 10.60 7.20
CA ARG A 49 -15.54 10.50 8.40
C ARG A 49 -15.98 9.07 8.67
N VAL A 50 -16.41 8.34 7.63
CA VAL A 50 -16.83 6.94 7.74
C VAL A 50 -15.67 6.05 8.20
N THR A 51 -14.51 6.19 7.55
CA THR A 51 -13.29 5.45 7.91
C THR A 51 -12.89 5.72 9.36
N ARG A 52 -12.92 6.99 9.78
CA ARG A 52 -12.61 7.37 11.15
C ARG A 52 -13.58 6.76 12.17
N SER A 53 -14.88 6.74 11.85
CA SER A 53 -15.91 6.12 12.69
C SER A 53 -15.62 4.64 12.93
N LEU A 54 -15.20 3.93 11.88
CA LEU A 54 -14.80 2.52 11.95
C LEU A 54 -13.55 2.29 12.80
N LEU A 55 -12.58 3.21 12.72
CA LEU A 55 -11.32 3.14 13.47
C LEU A 55 -11.43 3.59 14.93
N ASN A 56 -12.61 4.06 15.37
CA ASN A 56 -12.91 4.49 16.74
C ASN A 56 -11.90 5.50 17.32
N VAL A 57 -11.37 6.41 16.48
CA VAL A 57 -10.39 7.44 16.88
C VAL A 57 -11.10 8.54 17.67
N ARG A 58 -11.24 8.31 18.99
CA ARG A 58 -11.84 9.25 19.95
C ARG A 58 -10.84 10.37 20.27
N GLY A 59 -11.23 11.64 20.07
CA GLY A 59 -10.51 12.78 20.68
C GLY A 59 -10.11 13.95 19.77
N ALA A 60 -10.01 13.80 18.45
CA ALA A 60 -9.64 14.95 17.60
C ALA A 60 -10.87 15.71 17.10
N LYS A 61 -11.04 16.99 17.50
CA LYS A 61 -11.99 17.92 16.87
C LYS A 61 -11.70 18.01 15.36
N GLU A 62 -12.73 18.14 14.54
CA GLU A 62 -12.59 18.24 13.08
C GLU A 62 -12.20 19.67 12.64
N PRO A 63 -11.20 19.79 11.76
CA PRO A 63 -11.16 20.87 10.77
C PRO A 63 -11.04 20.27 9.37
N LEU A 64 -11.73 19.15 9.10
CA LEU A 64 -11.58 18.41 7.83
C LEU A 64 -12.48 18.94 6.72
N GLN A 65 -13.48 19.77 7.03
CA GLN A 65 -14.35 20.37 6.03
C GLN A 65 -13.51 21.29 5.13
N GLY A 66 -13.42 20.97 3.84
CA GLY A 66 -12.56 21.65 2.87
C GLY A 66 -11.18 21.02 2.71
N ARG A 67 -10.52 20.56 3.79
CA ARG A 67 -9.17 19.96 3.71
C ARG A 67 -9.14 18.66 2.93
N ALA A 68 -10.17 17.82 3.05
CA ALA A 68 -10.21 16.54 2.34
C ALA A 68 -10.32 16.75 0.83
N GLU A 69 -11.16 17.71 0.42
CA GLU A 69 -11.34 18.10 -0.96
C GLU A 69 -10.06 18.74 -1.54
N GLU A 70 -9.46 19.68 -0.81
CA GLU A 70 -8.18 20.31 -1.18
C GLU A 70 -7.05 19.28 -1.32
N PHE A 71 -6.97 18.31 -0.41
CA PHE A 71 -5.97 17.25 -0.46
C PHE A 71 -6.15 16.35 -1.68
N VAL A 72 -7.39 15.94 -1.99
CA VAL A 72 -7.69 15.12 -3.17
C VAL A 72 -7.37 15.89 -4.45
N GLN A 73 -7.70 17.18 -4.51
CA GLN A 73 -7.36 18.03 -5.65
C GLN A 73 -5.85 18.16 -5.82
N PHE A 74 -5.12 18.49 -4.75
CA PHE A 74 -3.66 18.58 -4.77
C PHE A 74 -2.99 17.29 -5.26
N LEU A 75 -3.44 16.13 -4.78
CA LEU A 75 -2.91 14.84 -5.22
C LEU A 75 -3.21 14.58 -6.69
N SER A 76 -4.43 14.88 -7.14
CA SER A 76 -4.83 14.71 -8.54
C SER A 76 -3.98 15.59 -9.46
N ASP A 77 -3.78 16.85 -9.09
CA ASP A 77 -2.94 17.79 -9.83
C ASP A 77 -1.48 17.32 -9.86
N LYS A 78 -0.95 16.82 -8.73
CA LYS A 78 0.41 16.29 -8.66
C LYS A 78 0.58 15.07 -9.57
N ILE A 79 -0.39 14.14 -9.57
CA ILE A 79 -0.37 12.96 -10.47
C ILE A 79 -0.41 13.40 -11.93
N ALA A 80 -1.29 14.35 -12.27
CA ALA A 80 -1.38 14.89 -13.62
C ALA A 80 -0.04 15.51 -14.06
N ARG A 81 0.58 16.35 -13.21
CA ARG A 81 1.89 16.96 -13.49
C ARG A 81 3.00 15.93 -13.70
N ILE A 82 3.02 14.87 -12.89
CA ILE A 82 4.01 13.79 -13.07
C ILE A 82 3.78 13.10 -14.41
N ARG A 83 2.54 12.73 -14.75
CA ARG A 83 2.21 12.10 -16.04
C ARG A 83 2.59 12.99 -17.21
N THR A 84 2.23 14.27 -17.18
CA THR A 84 2.60 15.21 -18.25
C THR A 84 4.11 15.41 -18.34
N GLY A 85 4.84 15.41 -17.22
CA GLY A 85 6.29 15.49 -17.20
C GLY A 85 6.95 14.27 -17.84
N LEU A 86 6.44 13.08 -17.53
CA LEU A 86 6.89 11.82 -18.15
C LEU A 86 6.58 11.79 -19.66
N ASP A 87 5.39 12.23 -20.06
CA ASP A 87 5.00 12.30 -21.47
C ASP A 87 5.80 13.36 -22.24
N SER A 88 6.19 14.48 -21.59
CA SER A 88 6.99 15.54 -22.21
C SER A 88 8.46 15.17 -22.37
N ASP A 89 9.04 14.44 -21.41
CA ASP A 89 10.42 13.95 -21.52
C ASP A 89 10.56 12.86 -22.60
N TRP A 90 9.45 12.19 -22.96
CA TRP A 90 9.41 11.22 -24.05
C TRP A 90 9.01 11.84 -25.41
N ALA A 91 8.43 13.05 -25.42
CA ALA A 91 7.91 13.71 -26.62
C ALA A 91 8.99 14.40 -27.47
N GLU A 92 10.20 14.60 -26.94
CA GLU A 92 11.36 14.96 -27.74
C GLU A 92 12.19 13.71 -28.00
N PRO A 93 11.97 13.00 -29.12
CA PRO A 93 13.06 12.24 -29.70
C PRO A 93 14.11 13.28 -30.07
N THR A 94 15.02 13.55 -29.12
CA THR A 94 16.35 14.09 -29.42
C THR A 94 16.75 13.36 -30.68
N LYS A 95 16.87 14.11 -31.79
CA LYS A 95 17.16 13.57 -33.12
C LYS A 95 18.48 12.79 -33.02
N MET A 96 18.38 11.54 -32.60
CA MET A 96 19.44 10.57 -32.62
C MET A 96 19.54 10.25 -34.09
N THR A 97 20.47 10.94 -34.75
CA THR A 97 20.72 10.83 -36.17
C THR A 97 20.91 9.35 -36.52
N GLY A 98 19.90 8.78 -37.17
CA GLY A 98 19.99 7.63 -38.06
C GLY A 98 20.85 6.45 -37.59
N ALA A 99 20.35 5.65 -36.65
CA ALA A 99 20.49 4.20 -36.69
C ALA A 99 19.20 3.61 -36.11
N GLY A 100 18.52 2.75 -36.87
CA GLY A 100 17.15 2.31 -36.62
C GLY A 100 16.88 1.95 -35.16
N LEU A 101 15.98 2.69 -34.53
CA LEU A 101 15.43 2.33 -33.22
C LEU A 101 14.45 1.18 -33.43
N SER A 102 14.97 -0.04 -33.49
CA SER A 102 14.17 -1.20 -33.10
C SER A 102 13.71 -0.96 -31.66
N PRO A 103 12.47 -1.32 -31.28
CA PRO A 103 12.15 -1.51 -29.86
C PRO A 103 13.28 -2.38 -29.31
N VAL A 104 14.02 -1.89 -28.31
CA VAL A 104 15.00 -2.72 -27.62
C VAL A 104 14.18 -3.74 -26.84
N LEU A 105 13.83 -4.83 -27.53
CA LEU A 105 13.37 -6.05 -26.91
C LEU A 105 14.58 -6.57 -26.15
N TRP A 106 14.54 -6.43 -24.82
CA TRP A 106 15.47 -7.06 -23.91
C TRP A 106 15.16 -8.57 -23.91
N ASP A 107 15.41 -9.23 -25.03
CA ASP A 107 15.17 -10.67 -25.19
C ASP A 107 16.24 -11.48 -24.44
N GLU A 108 17.39 -10.87 -24.17
CA GLU A 108 18.52 -11.50 -23.50
C GLU A 108 19.23 -10.50 -22.58
N PHE A 109 19.64 -10.97 -21.40
CA PHE A 109 20.47 -10.22 -20.47
C PHE A 109 21.88 -10.78 -20.53
N GLU A 110 22.88 -9.90 -20.53
CA GLU A 110 24.27 -10.36 -20.35
C GLU A 110 24.41 -11.05 -18.99
N SER A 111 25.08 -12.20 -19.00
CA SER A 111 25.40 -12.91 -17.76
C SER A 111 26.37 -12.06 -16.95
N VAL A 112 25.96 -11.70 -15.74
CA VAL A 112 26.81 -10.98 -14.79
C VAL A 112 27.65 -11.99 -14.01
N THR A 113 28.96 -11.75 -13.92
CA THR A 113 29.84 -12.60 -13.09
C THR A 113 29.68 -12.24 -11.61
N PRO A 114 29.96 -13.16 -10.67
CA PRO A 114 29.99 -12.84 -9.25
C PRO A 114 30.87 -11.63 -8.93
N GLU A 115 32.00 -11.48 -9.63
CA GLU A 115 32.95 -10.37 -9.46
C GLU A 115 32.34 -9.03 -9.89
N ASP A 116 31.50 -9.03 -10.93
CA ASP A 116 30.76 -7.84 -11.36
C ASP A 116 29.72 -7.44 -10.31
N VAL A 117 29.01 -8.42 -9.73
CA VAL A 117 28.05 -8.16 -8.65
C VAL A 117 28.76 -7.58 -7.43
N ASP A 118 29.89 -8.17 -7.02
CA ASP A 118 30.67 -7.71 -5.88
C ASP A 118 31.22 -6.29 -6.09
N ARG A 119 31.68 -5.98 -7.31
CA ARG A 119 32.15 -4.64 -7.66
C ARG A 119 31.04 -3.60 -7.54
N GLU A 120 29.86 -3.88 -8.09
CA GLU A 120 28.73 -2.93 -8.02
C GLU A 120 28.23 -2.77 -6.59
N VAL A 121 28.08 -3.87 -5.84
CA VAL A 121 27.67 -3.86 -4.42
C VAL A 121 28.66 -3.10 -3.55
N GLY A 122 29.96 -3.30 -3.75
CA GLY A 122 31.01 -2.63 -2.98
C GLY A 122 31.11 -1.12 -3.23
N ALA A 123 30.72 -0.68 -4.44
CA ALA A 123 30.65 0.73 -4.84
C ALA A 123 29.43 1.46 -4.24
N MET A 124 28.42 0.74 -3.75
CA MET A 124 27.24 1.35 -3.12
C MET A 124 27.60 2.07 -1.81
N SER A 125 26.79 3.08 -1.47
CA SER A 125 26.85 3.68 -0.15
C SER A 125 26.06 2.86 0.86
N SER A 126 26.56 2.74 2.09
CA SER A 126 25.80 2.12 3.18
C SER A 126 24.68 3.05 3.61
N SER A 127 23.55 2.99 2.91
CA SER A 127 22.36 3.72 3.30
C SER A 127 21.70 3.03 4.51
N THR A 128 21.14 3.83 5.41
CA THR A 128 20.38 3.35 6.58
C THR A 128 18.87 3.34 6.32
N CYS A 129 18.45 3.49 5.05
CA CYS A 129 17.03 3.52 4.70
C CYS A 129 16.44 2.11 4.80
N LEU A 130 15.39 1.94 5.60
CA LEU A 130 14.66 0.66 5.75
C LEU A 130 14.02 0.17 4.45
N LEU A 131 13.86 1.03 3.45
CA LEU A 131 13.28 0.71 2.15
C LEU A 131 14.32 0.52 1.05
N ASP A 132 15.61 0.56 1.39
CA ASP A 132 16.67 0.30 0.42
C ASP A 132 16.67 -1.19 0.04
N PRO A 133 16.64 -1.56 -1.25
CA PRO A 133 16.73 -2.95 -1.68
C PRO A 133 18.07 -3.62 -1.31
N CYS A 134 19.14 -2.85 -1.07
CA CYS A 134 20.44 -3.38 -0.70
C CYS A 134 20.73 -3.16 0.80
N PRO A 135 20.74 -4.20 1.64
CA PRO A 135 20.95 -4.04 3.06
C PRO A 135 22.41 -3.70 3.37
N SER A 136 22.62 -2.82 4.35
CA SER A 136 23.96 -2.29 4.68
C SER A 136 25.00 -3.36 5.06
N TRP A 137 24.57 -4.50 5.62
CA TRP A 137 25.47 -5.62 5.93
C TRP A 137 26.09 -6.22 4.67
N LEU A 138 25.37 -6.25 3.55
CA LEU A 138 25.83 -6.85 2.30
C LEU A 138 26.92 -6.00 1.63
N VAL A 139 26.75 -4.67 1.65
CA VAL A 139 27.80 -3.70 1.26
C VAL A 139 29.04 -3.80 2.15
N SER A 140 28.85 -4.07 3.44
CA SER A 140 29.95 -4.18 4.41
C SER A 140 30.82 -5.42 4.14
N VAL A 141 30.19 -6.57 3.88
CA VAL A 141 30.88 -7.84 3.59
C VAL A 141 31.69 -7.77 2.29
N SER A 142 31.13 -7.17 1.24
CA SER A 142 31.81 -7.00 -0.06
C SER A 142 33.08 -6.14 0.04
N ARG A 143 33.08 -5.12 0.91
CA ARG A 143 34.27 -4.27 1.18
C ARG A 143 35.37 -4.97 1.99
N GLU A 144 35.02 -6.00 2.74
CA GLU A 144 35.96 -6.76 3.56
C GLU A 144 36.72 -7.77 2.69
N VAL A 145 36.06 -8.36 1.70
CA VAL A 145 36.65 -9.28 0.69
C VAL A 145 37.67 -8.58 -0.21
N THR A 146 37.47 -7.29 -0.53
CA THR A 146 38.40 -6.50 -1.36
C THR A 146 39.62 -5.96 -0.60
N ARG A 147 39.69 -6.14 0.73
CA ARG A 147 40.80 -5.68 1.59
C ARG A 147 41.71 -6.80 2.10
N GLY A 148 41.41 -8.06 1.79
CA GLY A 148 42.20 -9.24 2.15
C GLY A 148 43.16 -9.69 1.07
#